data_AF-A0A8S2SNR6-F1
#
_entry.id   AF-A0A8S2SNR6-F1
#
_cell.length_a   1.000
_cell.length_b   1.000
_cell.length_c   1.000
_cell.angle_alpha   90.00
_cell.angle_beta   90.00
_cell.angle_gamma   90.00
#
_symmetry.space_group_name_H-M   'P 1'
#
loop_
_entity.id
_entity.type
_entity.pdbx_description
1 polymer ?
#
loop_
_entity_poly.entity_id
_entity_poly.type
_entity_poly.pdbx_seq_one_letter_code
_entity_poly.pdbx_strand_id
1 'polypeptide(L)'
;TWWKKTFLLHSELAPEDLGYYTAVCSSETARFKHFFGGLSNQEKDSYFTPAERSLLTYELLSRSHANDFNDDHEEHEPIQNAPTKIPEGTIPLSNIAGKLRKDWATLCQCFKFQPLNLVRSYIGEKLAFYFAFIGFYNQMLIPAAFVGLLIFIYGAASAPADHATIDICGSFGDSTYMCPTCNQICPFRKLSDSCVYSTVSRVFDNAVTVVFAVLMSLWARWFIELWKRRQSVLRYDWVNN
;
A
#
# COMPACT_ATOMS: atom_id res chain seq x y z
N THR A 1 -2.30 22.55 7.91
CA THR A 1 -3.38 21.88 7.14
C THR A 1 -2.83 20.61 6.52
N TRP A 2 -3.58 19.51 6.58
CA TRP A 2 -3.19 18.17 6.08
C TRP A 2 -2.62 18.19 4.65
N TRP A 3 -3.17 19.03 3.77
CA TRP A 3 -2.71 19.28 2.39
C TRP A 3 -1.31 19.90 2.26
N LYS A 4 -0.85 20.66 3.27
CA LYS A 4 0.46 21.33 3.23
C LYS A 4 1.61 20.33 3.29
N LYS A 5 1.49 19.21 3.99
CA LYS A 5 2.57 18.20 4.06
C LYS A 5 2.65 17.29 2.83
N THR A 6 1.57 17.19 2.06
CA THR A 6 1.54 16.41 0.81
C THR A 6 2.07 17.19 -0.39
N PHE A 7 1.97 18.53 -0.36
CA PHE A 7 2.33 19.40 -1.48
C PHE A 7 3.47 20.39 -1.21
N LEU A 8 3.73 20.81 0.04
CA LEU A 8 4.83 21.74 0.32
C LEU A 8 6.12 20.96 0.57
N LEU A 9 6.98 21.05 -0.44
CA LEU A 9 8.43 21.10 -0.35
C LEU A 9 8.90 21.55 1.05
N HIS A 10 9.76 20.76 1.69
CA HIS A 10 10.81 21.36 2.50
C HIS A 10 11.74 22.09 1.52
N SER A 11 11.43 23.35 1.22
CA SER A 11 12.26 24.24 0.40
C SER A 11 13.46 24.83 1.17
N GLU A 12 13.75 24.35 2.39
CA GLU A 12 14.80 24.92 3.26
C GLU A 12 15.74 23.88 3.89
N LEU A 13 15.79 22.65 3.36
CA LEU A 13 16.86 21.70 3.68
C LEU A 13 17.36 21.02 2.40
N ALA A 14 17.84 21.81 1.44
CA ALA A 14 19.00 21.35 0.67
C ALA A 14 20.22 21.86 1.46
N PRO A 15 20.88 21.03 2.29
CA PRO A 15 22.23 21.39 2.69
C PRO A 15 23.04 21.57 1.41
N GLU A 16 23.74 22.70 1.36
CA GLU A 16 24.73 23.05 0.36
C GLU A 16 25.57 21.82 0.02
N ASP A 17 25.77 21.55 -1.28
CA ASP A 17 26.49 20.39 -1.81
C ASP A 17 27.93 20.32 -1.23
N LEU A 18 28.09 19.75 -0.04
CA LEU A 18 29.39 19.33 0.45
C LEU A 18 29.74 18.03 -0.27
N GLY A 19 30.67 18.15 -1.21
CA GLY A 19 31.01 17.12 -2.18
C GLY A 19 31.60 15.85 -1.58
N TYR A 20 30.80 14.80 -1.52
CA TYR A 20 31.28 13.43 -1.26
C TYR A 20 31.04 12.46 -2.41
N TYR A 21 30.61 12.94 -3.59
CA TYR A 21 30.46 12.09 -4.78
C TYR A 21 31.68 12.16 -5.70
N THR A 22 32.85 11.82 -5.16
CA THR A 22 33.98 11.35 -5.98
C THR A 22 34.67 10.18 -5.29
N ALA A 23 33.96 9.06 -5.12
CA ALA A 23 34.64 7.80 -4.84
C ALA A 23 34.89 7.09 -6.18
N VAL A 24 36.16 7.15 -6.61
CA VAL A 24 36.75 6.29 -7.64
C VAL A 24 36.38 4.84 -7.34
N CYS A 25 36.14 4.03 -8.38
CA CYS A 25 35.90 2.60 -8.28
C CYS A 25 37.12 1.90 -7.64
N SER A 26 37.17 1.90 -6.32
CA SER A 26 38.20 1.27 -5.50
C SER A 26 37.76 -0.15 -5.14
N SER A 27 38.73 -1.07 -5.09
CA SER A 27 38.48 -2.51 -4.86
C SER A 27 37.65 -2.77 -3.58
N GLU A 28 36.88 -3.87 -3.58
CA GLU A 28 35.93 -4.24 -2.52
C GLU A 28 36.55 -4.19 -1.10
N THR A 29 37.83 -4.54 -0.97
CA THR A 29 38.56 -4.57 0.31
C THR A 29 38.80 -3.16 0.88
N ALA A 30 39.01 -2.16 0.03
CA ALA A 30 39.19 -0.77 0.43
C ALA A 30 37.85 -0.11 0.79
N ARG A 31 36.77 -0.51 0.12
CA ARG A 31 35.41 -0.05 0.44
C ARG A 31 34.97 -0.54 1.81
N PHE A 32 35.26 -1.81 2.14
CA PHE A 32 34.95 -2.39 3.45
C PHE A 32 35.77 -1.77 4.59
N LYS A 33 37.08 -1.53 4.37
CA LYS A 33 37.94 -0.82 5.35
C LYS A 33 37.57 0.65 5.52
N HIS A 34 37.12 1.33 4.47
CA HIS A 34 36.59 2.70 4.57
C HIS A 34 35.25 2.73 5.33
N PHE A 35 34.42 1.70 5.18
CA PHE A 35 33.10 1.60 5.84
C PHE A 35 33.20 1.27 7.33
N PHE A 36 34.14 0.39 7.72
CA PHE A 36 34.28 -0.10 9.11
C PHE A 36 35.53 0.39 9.86
N GLY A 37 36.44 1.09 9.18
CA GLY A 37 37.75 1.46 9.73
C GLY A 37 37.72 2.52 10.83
N GLY A 38 36.63 3.28 10.95
CA GLY A 38 36.45 4.33 11.95
C GLY A 38 35.51 4.00 13.11
N LEU A 39 34.83 2.84 13.10
CA LEU A 39 33.78 2.50 14.07
C LEU A 39 34.36 1.82 15.32
N SER A 40 33.91 2.26 16.49
CA SER A 40 34.12 1.59 17.78
C SER A 40 33.52 0.17 17.76
N ASN A 41 34.05 -0.76 18.56
CA ASN A 41 33.50 -2.12 18.65
C ASN A 41 32.01 -2.15 19.05
N GLN A 42 31.55 -1.21 19.88
CA GLN A 42 30.12 -1.09 20.23
C GLN A 42 29.26 -0.56 19.07
N GLU A 43 29.81 0.30 18.22
CA GLU A 43 29.06 0.84 17.07
C GLU A 43 28.94 -0.19 15.95
N LYS A 44 29.96 -1.04 15.79
CA LYS A 44 29.92 -2.18 14.85
C LYS A 44 28.79 -3.14 15.17
N ASP A 45 28.56 -3.41 16.46
CA ASP A 45 27.51 -4.33 16.93
C ASP A 45 26.09 -3.75 16.83
N SER A 46 25.92 -2.45 16.58
CA SER A 46 24.62 -1.79 16.40
C SER A 46 24.40 -1.25 14.98
N TYR A 47 25.42 -1.31 14.13
CA TYR A 47 25.42 -0.71 12.79
C TYR A 47 24.34 -1.30 11.88
N PHE A 48 24.29 -2.63 11.79
CA PHE A 48 23.29 -3.32 10.98
C PHE A 48 22.00 -3.55 11.74
N THR A 49 20.87 -3.24 11.10
CA THR A 49 19.54 -3.59 11.59
C THR A 49 19.35 -5.12 11.61
N PRO A 50 18.44 -5.64 12.45
CA PRO A 50 18.13 -7.07 12.47
C PRO A 50 17.71 -7.61 11.10
N ALA A 51 16.96 -6.82 10.32
CA ALA A 51 16.55 -7.16 8.96
C ALA A 51 17.75 -7.29 8.02
N GLU A 52 18.68 -6.33 8.04
CA GLU A 52 19.91 -6.38 7.21
C GLU A 52 20.80 -7.56 7.58
N ARG A 53 20.96 -7.86 8.88
CA ARG A 53 21.72 -9.03 9.33
C ARG A 53 21.11 -10.32 8.79
N SER A 54 19.79 -10.47 8.87
CA SER A 54 19.09 -11.64 8.36
C SER A 54 19.22 -11.80 6.83
N LEU A 55 19.26 -10.68 6.11
CA LEU A 55 19.47 -10.67 4.67
C LEU A 55 20.90 -11.06 4.31
N LEU A 56 21.90 -10.51 5.01
CA LEU A 56 23.31 -10.85 4.81
C LEU A 56 23.57 -12.32 5.12
N THR A 57 23.02 -12.87 6.21
CA THR A 57 23.15 -14.30 6.52
C THR A 57 22.44 -15.18 5.49
N TYR A 58 21.25 -14.80 5.03
CA TYR A 58 20.56 -15.52 3.94
C TYR A 58 21.39 -15.53 2.65
N GLU A 59 21.96 -14.39 2.25
CA GLU A 59 22.83 -14.30 1.07
C GLU A 59 24.07 -15.19 1.21
N LEU A 60 24.72 -15.19 2.38
CA LEU A 60 25.86 -16.08 2.65
C LEU A 60 25.47 -17.56 2.56
N LEU A 61 24.35 -17.96 3.18
CA LEU A 61 23.84 -19.33 3.14
C LEU A 61 23.46 -19.76 1.71
N SER A 62 22.85 -18.86 0.93
CA SER A 62 22.46 -19.13 -0.44
C SER A 62 23.67 -19.32 -1.36
N ARG A 63 24.77 -18.60 -1.11
CA ARG A 63 26.03 -18.72 -1.86
C ARG A 63 26.85 -19.93 -1.43
N SER A 64 26.86 -20.28 -0.14
CA SER A 64 27.58 -21.48 0.33
C SER A 64 26.97 -22.75 -0.25
N HIS A 65 25.63 -22.80 -0.34
CA HIS A 65 24.93 -23.95 -0.92
C HIS A 65 25.07 -24.04 -2.45
N ALA A 66 25.50 -22.97 -3.13
CA ALA A 66 25.74 -22.98 -4.57
C ALA A 66 27.11 -23.54 -4.97
N ASN A 67 28.08 -23.60 -4.05
CA ASN A 67 29.44 -24.08 -4.32
C ASN A 67 29.63 -25.59 -4.09
N ASP A 68 28.61 -26.30 -3.59
CA ASP A 68 28.71 -27.74 -3.28
C ASP A 68 28.10 -28.65 -4.35
N PHE A 69 27.64 -28.10 -5.49
CA PHE A 69 27.15 -28.89 -6.61
C PHE A 69 28.28 -29.34 -7.52
N ASN A 70 29.09 -30.26 -7.01
CA ASN A 70 29.87 -31.18 -7.83
C ASN A 70 29.94 -32.60 -7.25
N ASP A 71 28.96 -32.99 -6.42
CA ASP A 71 28.72 -34.39 -6.09
C ASP A 71 27.19 -34.63 -5.93
N ASP A 72 26.69 -35.45 -6.86
CA ASP A 72 25.57 -36.38 -6.79
C ASP A 72 24.47 -36.20 -5.73
N HIS A 73 23.27 -35.93 -6.23
CA HIS A 73 21.97 -36.38 -5.70
C HIS A 73 21.85 -36.62 -4.18
N GLU A 74 21.62 -35.56 -3.40
CA GLU A 74 20.89 -35.69 -2.14
C GLU A 74 19.91 -34.53 -1.96
N GLU A 75 18.62 -34.84 -2.06
CA GLU A 75 17.52 -33.93 -1.72
C GLU A 75 17.53 -33.77 -0.19
N HIS A 76 18.32 -32.81 0.31
CA HIS A 76 18.42 -32.55 1.73
C HIS A 76 17.14 -31.89 2.25
N GLU A 77 16.56 -32.52 3.28
CA GLU A 77 15.41 -32.03 4.04
C GLU A 77 15.56 -30.54 4.42
N PRO A 78 14.45 -29.77 4.45
CA PRO A 78 14.47 -28.44 5.03
C PRO A 78 15.05 -28.56 6.44
N ILE A 79 16.06 -27.75 6.78
CA ILE A 79 16.63 -27.71 8.11
C ILE A 79 15.50 -27.38 9.11
N GLN A 80 14.89 -28.43 9.68
CA GLN A 80 13.73 -28.40 10.58
C GLN A 80 14.09 -27.80 11.94
N ASN A 81 15.35 -27.43 12.14
CA ASN A 81 15.84 -26.84 13.38
C ASN A 81 16.25 -25.40 13.12
N ALA A 82 15.25 -24.51 13.03
CA ALA A 82 15.50 -23.09 13.20
C ALA A 82 16.26 -22.89 14.53
N PRO A 83 17.38 -22.14 14.55
CA PRO A 83 18.11 -21.93 15.79
C PRO A 83 17.18 -21.28 16.81
N THR A 84 16.84 -22.03 17.85
CA THR A 84 15.90 -21.61 18.91
C THR A 84 16.51 -20.52 19.82
N LYS A 85 17.81 -20.24 19.66
CA LYS A 85 18.55 -19.25 20.44
C LYS A 85 19.04 -18.13 19.53
N ILE A 86 18.42 -16.97 19.72
CA ILE A 86 18.83 -15.69 19.14
C ILE A 86 20.15 -15.27 19.85
N PRO A 87 21.19 -14.83 19.13
CA PRO A 87 22.45 -14.40 19.73
C PRO A 87 22.27 -13.26 20.75
N GLU A 88 22.83 -13.44 21.96
CA GLU A 88 22.91 -12.42 23.01
C GLU A 88 23.76 -11.23 22.52
N GLY A 89 23.12 -10.06 22.41
CA GLY A 89 23.71 -8.85 21.81
C GLY A 89 22.80 -8.21 20.75
N THR A 90 21.80 -8.94 20.27
CA THR A 90 20.72 -8.37 19.44
C THR A 90 19.77 -7.59 20.36
N ILE A 91 19.46 -6.31 20.04
CA ILE A 91 18.31 -5.62 20.64
C ILE A 91 17.14 -6.61 20.55
N PRO A 92 16.53 -7.04 21.66
CA PRO A 92 15.66 -8.19 21.61
C PRO A 92 14.51 -7.83 20.67
N LEU A 93 14.34 -8.61 19.62
CA LEU A 93 13.36 -8.41 18.55
C LEU A 93 11.95 -8.19 19.14
N SER A 94 11.71 -8.74 20.34
CA SER A 94 10.53 -8.54 21.18
C SER A 94 10.23 -7.08 21.54
N ASN A 95 11.23 -6.23 21.77
CA ASN A 95 11.03 -4.82 22.12
C ASN A 95 10.57 -3.99 20.92
N ILE A 96 11.15 -4.21 19.75
CA ILE A 96 10.77 -3.53 18.49
C ILE A 96 9.40 -4.03 18.04
N ALA A 97 9.18 -5.34 18.03
CA ALA A 97 7.89 -5.95 17.68
C ALA A 97 6.77 -5.51 18.64
N GLY A 98 7.06 -5.47 19.95
CA GLY A 98 6.13 -5.00 20.98
C GLY A 98 5.72 -3.54 20.79
N LYS A 99 6.67 -2.67 20.44
CA LYS A 99 6.41 -1.25 20.12
C LYS A 99 5.61 -1.12 18.83
N LEU A 100 5.99 -1.83 17.78
CA LEU A 100 5.30 -1.80 16.48
C LEU A 100 3.85 -2.31 16.60
N ARG A 101 3.61 -3.34 17.42
CA ARG A 101 2.26 -3.84 17.71
C ARG A 101 1.38 -2.80 18.38
N LYS A 102 1.92 -2.11 19.39
CA LYS A 102 1.19 -1.06 20.14
C LYS A 102 0.94 0.18 19.30
N ASP A 103 1.96 0.65 18.57
CA ASP A 103 1.94 1.95 17.90
C ASP A 103 1.37 1.92 16.48
N TRP A 104 1.30 0.74 15.84
CA TRP A 104 0.89 0.61 14.44
C TRP A 104 -0.10 -0.54 14.19
N ALA A 105 0.16 -1.76 14.66
CA ALA A 105 -0.67 -2.93 14.34
C ALA A 105 -1.92 -3.12 15.24
N THR A 106 -2.39 -2.04 15.86
CA THR A 106 -3.63 -2.02 16.66
C THR A 106 -4.71 -1.28 15.89
N LEU A 107 -5.94 -1.81 15.85
CA LEU A 107 -7.06 -1.24 15.09
C LEU A 107 -7.32 0.25 15.42
N CYS A 108 -7.12 0.66 16.67
CA CYS A 108 -7.30 2.05 17.10
C CYS A 108 -6.24 3.03 16.57
N GLN A 109 -5.12 2.56 16.02
CA GLN A 109 -4.06 3.40 15.45
C GLN A 109 -4.22 3.67 13.95
N CYS A 110 -5.35 3.27 13.34
CA CYS A 110 -5.61 3.44 11.91
C CYS A 110 -5.65 4.91 11.43
N PHE A 111 -5.90 5.86 12.33
CA PHE A 111 -5.90 7.29 12.04
C PHE A 111 -4.52 7.97 12.20
N LYS A 112 -3.51 7.23 12.65
CA LYS A 112 -2.14 7.74 12.82
C LYS A 112 -1.32 7.52 11.54
N PHE A 113 -0.36 8.40 11.29
CA PHE A 113 0.61 8.17 10.22
C PHE A 113 1.45 6.91 10.49
N GLN A 114 1.71 6.15 9.44
CA GLN A 114 2.48 4.90 9.53
C GLN A 114 3.96 5.20 9.86
N PRO A 115 4.57 4.53 10.85
CA PRO A 115 5.98 4.70 11.19
C PRO A 115 6.86 3.88 10.22
N LEU A 116 7.01 4.37 8.99
CA LEU A 116 7.68 3.63 7.90
C LEU A 116 9.13 3.24 8.22
N ASN A 117 9.89 4.10 8.90
CA ASN A 117 11.29 3.81 9.25
C ASN A 117 11.41 2.66 10.26
N LEU A 118 10.44 2.51 11.17
CA LEU A 118 10.40 1.41 12.14
C LEU A 118 9.96 0.10 11.49
N VAL A 119 9.03 0.17 10.53
CA VAL A 119 8.63 -0.99 9.72
C VAL A 119 9.81 -1.46 8.86
N ARG A 120 10.57 -0.52 8.27
CA ARG A 120 11.77 -0.80 7.48
C ARG A 120 12.82 -1.55 8.30
N SER A 121 13.19 -1.05 9.47
CA SER A 121 14.25 -1.68 10.28
C SER A 121 13.85 -3.04 10.84
N TYR A 122 12.55 -3.30 11.00
CA TYR A 122 12.03 -4.56 11.52
C TYR A 122 11.81 -5.62 10.42
N ILE A 123 11.17 -5.24 9.30
CA ILE A 123 10.70 -6.18 8.26
C ILE A 123 11.57 -6.13 6.99
N GLY A 124 12.27 -5.02 6.76
CA GLY A 124 13.06 -4.78 5.56
C GLY A 124 12.39 -3.83 4.56
N GLU A 125 13.17 -3.37 3.59
CA GLU A 125 12.80 -2.27 2.70
C GLU A 125 11.71 -2.63 1.70
N LYS A 126 11.73 -3.86 1.16
CA LYS A 126 10.74 -4.35 0.19
C LYS A 126 9.32 -4.27 0.76
N LEU A 127 9.13 -4.74 1.98
CA LEU A 127 7.84 -4.73 2.67
C LEU A 127 7.48 -3.33 3.19
N ALA A 128 8.47 -2.53 3.59
CA ALA A 128 8.22 -1.13 3.96
C ALA A 128 7.67 -0.29 2.78
N PHE A 129 8.17 -0.49 1.56
CA PHE A 129 7.63 0.17 0.36
C PHE A 129 6.18 -0.22 0.08
N TYR A 130 5.81 -1.49 0.31
CA TYR A 130 4.42 -1.95 0.18
C TYR A 130 3.48 -1.23 1.15
N PHE A 131 3.86 -1.15 2.43
CA PHE A 131 3.05 -0.43 3.42
C PHE A 131 2.98 1.08 3.12
N ALA A 132 4.09 1.68 2.67
CA ALA A 132 4.12 3.06 2.21
C ALA A 132 3.15 3.31 1.04
N PHE A 133 3.09 2.39 0.08
CA PHE A 133 2.16 2.46 -1.06
C PHE A 133 0.70 2.42 -0.59
N ILE A 134 0.36 1.46 0.27
CA ILE A 134 -1.00 1.33 0.80
C ILE A 134 -1.41 2.55 1.61
N GLY A 135 -0.51 3.08 2.45
CA GLY A 135 -0.77 4.29 3.21
C GLY A 135 -1.05 5.48 2.29
N PHE A 136 -0.24 5.64 1.24
CA PHE A 136 -0.42 6.70 0.24
C PHE A 136 -1.72 6.54 -0.57
N TYR A 137 -2.04 5.31 -1.01
CA TYR A 137 -3.26 4.99 -1.73
C TYR A 137 -4.51 5.34 -0.92
N ASN A 138 -4.58 4.87 0.33
CA ASN A 138 -5.72 5.18 1.21
C ASN A 138 -5.87 6.69 1.45
N GLN A 139 -4.76 7.42 1.63
CA GLN A 139 -4.80 8.87 1.79
C GLN A 139 -5.33 9.59 0.55
N MET A 140 -4.93 9.16 -0.65
CA MET A 140 -5.42 9.72 -1.92
C MET A 140 -6.87 9.30 -2.23
N LEU A 141 -7.36 8.21 -1.64
CA LEU A 141 -8.74 7.76 -1.75
C LEU A 141 -9.73 8.65 -0.98
N ILE A 142 -9.31 9.25 0.13
CA ILE A 142 -10.18 10.09 0.99
C ILE A 142 -10.94 11.18 0.20
N PRO A 143 -10.28 12.05 -0.59
CA PRO A 143 -10.99 13.05 -1.39
C PRO A 143 -11.89 12.43 -2.46
N ALA A 144 -11.46 11.34 -3.11
CA ALA A 144 -12.27 10.65 -4.12
C ALA A 144 -13.54 10.03 -3.50
N ALA A 145 -13.42 9.42 -2.31
CA ALA A 145 -14.53 8.86 -1.55
C ALA A 145 -15.52 9.95 -1.09
N PHE A 146 -15.02 11.11 -0.66
CA PHE A 146 -15.87 12.24 -0.29
C PHE A 146 -16.71 12.72 -1.47
N VAL A 147 -16.09 12.92 -2.63
CA VAL A 147 -16.81 13.30 -3.87
C VAL A 147 -17.82 12.22 -4.28
N GLY A 148 -17.41 10.94 -4.26
CA GLY A 148 -18.30 9.83 -4.59
C GLY A 148 -19.51 9.73 -3.66
N LEU A 149 -19.33 9.98 -2.36
CA LEU A 149 -20.41 9.99 -1.37
C LEU A 149 -21.40 11.13 -1.62
N LEU A 150 -20.93 12.33 -1.97
CA LEU A 150 -21.81 13.45 -2.33
C LEU A 150 -22.67 13.12 -3.56
N ILE A 151 -22.08 12.48 -4.56
CA ILE A 151 -22.78 12.08 -5.78
C ILE A 151 -23.80 10.97 -5.49
N PHE A 152 -23.44 10.03 -4.63
CA PHE A 152 -24.37 8.99 -4.18
C PHE A 152 -25.57 9.57 -3.43
N ILE A 153 -25.35 10.52 -2.51
CA ILE A 153 -26.44 11.21 -1.80
C ILE A 153 -27.33 11.97 -2.78
N TYR A 154 -26.75 12.66 -3.76
CA TYR A 154 -27.50 13.33 -4.82
C TYR A 154 -28.35 12.34 -5.64
N GLY A 155 -27.77 11.19 -6.03
CA GLY A 155 -28.47 10.12 -6.73
C GLY A 155 -29.64 9.57 -5.90
N ALA A 156 -29.41 9.27 -4.62
CA ALA A 156 -30.43 8.78 -3.71
C ALA A 156 -31.58 9.77 -3.49
N ALA A 157 -31.28 11.07 -3.38
CA ALA A 157 -32.29 12.11 -3.19
C ALA A 157 -33.11 12.37 -4.47
N SER A 158 -32.50 12.22 -5.65
CA SER A 158 -33.15 12.49 -6.95
C SER A 158 -33.85 11.28 -7.57
N ALA A 159 -33.45 10.06 -7.23
CA ALA A 159 -34.00 8.81 -7.79
C ALA A 159 -35.54 8.66 -7.68
N PRO A 160 -36.20 8.92 -6.54
CA PRO A 160 -37.65 8.74 -6.45
C PRO A 160 -38.46 9.77 -7.25
N ALA A 161 -37.85 10.89 -7.66
CA ALA A 161 -38.49 11.95 -8.43
C ALA A 161 -38.21 11.86 -9.95
N ASP A 162 -37.47 10.85 -10.39
CA ASP A 162 -37.13 10.66 -11.80
C ASP A 162 -38.32 10.09 -12.59
N HIS A 163 -38.54 10.59 -13.81
CA HIS A 163 -39.66 10.16 -14.65
C HIS A 163 -39.65 8.64 -14.89
N ALA A 164 -38.50 8.03 -15.16
CA ALA A 164 -38.43 6.59 -15.41
C ALA A 164 -38.76 5.76 -14.16
N THR A 165 -38.31 6.22 -12.99
CA THR A 165 -38.63 5.57 -11.72
C THR A 165 -40.12 5.71 -11.37
N ILE A 166 -40.72 6.88 -11.64
CA ILE A 166 -42.16 7.11 -11.44
C ILE A 166 -43.00 6.22 -12.38
N ASP A 167 -42.58 6.05 -13.64
CA ASP A 167 -43.31 5.21 -14.60
C ASP A 167 -43.28 3.73 -14.21
N ILE A 168 -42.14 3.24 -13.70
CA ILE A 168 -41.95 1.85 -13.27
C ILE A 168 -42.63 1.58 -11.92
N CYS A 169 -42.50 2.49 -10.95
CA CYS A 169 -43.02 2.32 -9.60
C CYS A 169 -44.48 2.78 -9.43
N GLY A 170 -45.02 3.53 -10.39
CA GLY A 170 -46.36 4.11 -10.33
C GLY A 170 -47.46 3.20 -10.88
N SER A 171 -48.65 3.79 -11.04
CA SER A 171 -49.85 3.07 -11.52
C SER A 171 -49.68 2.46 -12.92
N PHE A 172 -48.83 3.04 -13.77
CA PHE A 172 -48.48 2.48 -15.07
C PHE A 172 -47.72 1.15 -14.92
N GLY A 173 -46.73 1.08 -14.03
CA GLY A 173 -46.00 -0.14 -13.72
C GLY A 173 -46.86 -1.24 -13.08
N ASP A 174 -47.88 -0.87 -12.31
CA ASP A 174 -48.83 -1.82 -11.70
C ASP A 174 -49.81 -2.46 -12.70
N SER A 175 -50.13 -1.74 -13.79
CA SER A 175 -51.04 -2.20 -14.84
C SER A 175 -50.33 -2.85 -16.02
N THR A 176 -49.00 -2.75 -16.09
CA THR A 176 -48.18 -3.29 -17.18
C THR A 176 -47.55 -4.63 -16.79
N TYR A 177 -47.83 -5.66 -17.59
CA TYR A 177 -47.23 -6.99 -17.44
C TYR A 177 -46.05 -7.16 -18.40
N MET A 178 -44.94 -7.67 -17.89
CA MET A 178 -43.76 -8.00 -18.67
C MET A 178 -43.82 -9.45 -19.18
N CYS A 179 -43.28 -9.68 -20.36
CA CYS A 179 -43.10 -11.04 -20.88
C CYS A 179 -42.15 -11.84 -19.98
N PRO A 180 -42.43 -13.13 -19.73
CA PRO A 180 -41.51 -13.99 -19.00
C PRO A 180 -40.18 -14.11 -19.76
N THR A 181 -39.07 -14.05 -19.03
CA THR A 181 -37.71 -14.19 -19.58
C THR A 181 -37.26 -15.65 -19.71
N CYS A 182 -38.11 -16.60 -19.30
CA CYS A 182 -37.80 -18.02 -19.31
C CYS A 182 -38.39 -18.71 -20.56
N ASN A 183 -37.74 -19.78 -21.02
CA ASN A 183 -38.23 -20.59 -22.15
C ASN A 183 -39.32 -21.62 -21.74
N GLN A 184 -39.72 -21.66 -20.47
CA GLN A 184 -40.74 -22.56 -19.93
C GLN A 184 -42.01 -21.78 -19.55
N ILE A 185 -43.02 -22.48 -18.99
CA ILE A 185 -44.25 -21.85 -18.50
C ILE A 185 -43.93 -21.11 -17.19
N CYS A 186 -43.63 -19.81 -17.28
CA CYS A 186 -43.45 -18.93 -16.12
C CYS A 186 -44.58 -17.91 -16.03
N PRO A 187 -44.91 -17.44 -14.80
CA PRO A 187 -45.91 -16.41 -14.62
C PRO A 187 -45.43 -15.07 -15.19
N PHE A 188 -46.37 -14.29 -15.72
CA PHE A 188 -46.15 -12.89 -16.06
C PHE A 188 -45.84 -12.11 -14.78
N ARG A 189 -44.89 -11.18 -14.87
CA ARG A 189 -44.45 -10.33 -13.76
C ARG A 189 -44.93 -8.91 -14.00
N LYS A 190 -45.27 -8.19 -12.94
CA LYS A 190 -45.62 -6.77 -13.07
C LYS A 190 -44.35 -5.95 -13.26
N LEU A 191 -44.45 -4.85 -13.99
CA LEU A 191 -43.33 -3.94 -14.16
C LEU A 191 -42.91 -3.30 -12.81
N SER A 192 -43.89 -3.03 -11.93
CA SER A 192 -43.65 -2.48 -10.59
C SER A 192 -42.85 -3.39 -9.65
N ASP A 193 -42.82 -4.71 -9.90
CA ASP A 193 -41.96 -5.65 -9.14
C ASP A 193 -40.47 -5.30 -9.25
N SER A 194 -40.07 -4.58 -10.31
CA SER A 194 -38.69 -4.15 -10.57
C SER A 194 -38.41 -2.71 -10.09
N CYS A 195 -39.32 -2.09 -9.33
CA CYS A 195 -39.20 -0.72 -8.85
C CYS A 195 -37.90 -0.47 -8.08
N VAL A 196 -37.55 -1.36 -7.13
CA VAL A 196 -36.31 -1.24 -6.34
C VAL A 196 -35.08 -1.26 -7.24
N TYR A 197 -35.05 -2.16 -8.23
CA TYR A 197 -33.94 -2.26 -9.17
C TYR A 197 -33.79 -0.98 -10.01
N SER A 198 -34.90 -0.45 -10.54
CA SER A 198 -34.88 0.80 -11.31
C SER A 198 -34.43 2.01 -10.47
N THR A 199 -34.84 2.05 -9.20
CA THR A 199 -34.43 3.10 -8.26
C THR A 199 -32.93 3.02 -8.00
N VAL A 200 -32.42 1.82 -7.68
CA VAL A 200 -30.98 1.60 -7.43
C VAL A 200 -30.15 1.91 -8.67
N SER A 201 -30.58 1.47 -9.86
CA SER A 201 -29.91 1.83 -11.12
C SER A 201 -29.87 3.34 -11.30
N ARG A 202 -30.98 4.06 -11.06
CA ARG A 202 -31.01 5.53 -11.18
C ARG A 202 -30.12 6.26 -10.18
N VAL A 203 -29.89 5.69 -8.99
CA VAL A 203 -28.92 6.22 -8.01
C VAL A 203 -27.49 6.20 -8.57
N PHE A 204 -27.09 5.10 -9.22
CA PHE A 204 -25.75 4.92 -9.78
C PHE A 204 -25.58 5.53 -11.19
N ASP A 205 -26.62 5.49 -12.01
CA ASP A 205 -26.64 5.94 -13.40
C ASP A 205 -27.31 7.31 -13.49
N ASN A 206 -26.67 8.31 -12.88
CA ASN A 206 -27.10 9.69 -12.93
C ASN A 206 -26.15 10.55 -13.78
N ALA A 207 -26.60 11.70 -14.30
CA ALA A 207 -25.77 12.53 -15.17
C ALA A 207 -24.44 13.00 -14.51
N VAL A 208 -24.40 13.09 -13.18
CA VAL A 208 -23.22 13.51 -12.41
C VAL A 208 -22.18 12.39 -12.33
N THR A 209 -22.57 11.11 -12.40
CA THR A 209 -21.61 9.99 -12.39
C THR A 209 -20.74 9.95 -13.64
N VAL A 210 -21.21 10.47 -14.78
CA VAL A 210 -20.39 10.64 -15.99
C VAL A 210 -19.23 11.60 -15.73
N VAL A 211 -19.49 12.75 -15.09
CA VAL A 211 -18.45 13.71 -14.71
C VAL A 211 -17.48 13.09 -13.71
N PHE A 212 -18.00 12.30 -12.76
CA PHE A 212 -17.17 11.56 -11.80
C PHE A 212 -16.24 10.54 -12.47
N ALA A 213 -16.69 9.83 -13.50
CA ALA A 213 -15.86 8.89 -14.23
C ALA A 213 -14.64 9.57 -14.88
N VAL A 214 -14.83 10.78 -15.43
CA VAL A 214 -13.73 11.60 -15.96
C VAL A 214 -12.77 12.03 -14.85
N LEU A 215 -13.30 12.48 -13.71
CA LEU A 215 -12.48 12.85 -12.55
C LEU A 215 -11.69 11.66 -12.00
N MET A 216 -12.27 10.46 -11.94
CA MET A 216 -11.57 9.24 -11.51
C MET A 216 -10.45 8.84 -12.48
N SER A 217 -10.65 9.08 -13.79
CA SER A 217 -9.62 8.84 -14.80
C SER A 217 -8.42 9.79 -14.62
N LEU A 218 -8.68 11.08 -14.33
CA LEU A 218 -7.64 12.05 -14.01
C LEU A 218 -6.98 11.75 -12.66
N TRP A 219 -7.77 11.36 -11.65
CA TRP A 219 -7.28 10.96 -10.34
C TRP A 219 -6.31 9.78 -10.45
N ALA A 220 -6.60 8.77 -11.28
CA ALA A 220 -5.71 7.62 -11.47
C ALA A 220 -4.34 8.04 -12.06
N ARG A 221 -4.34 8.98 -13.01
CA ARG A 221 -3.11 9.55 -13.57
C ARG A 221 -2.33 10.33 -12.51
N TRP A 222 -3.00 11.22 -11.77
CA TRP A 222 -2.37 11.97 -10.69
C TRP A 222 -1.81 11.07 -9.60
N PHE A 223 -2.56 10.03 -9.20
CA PHE A 223 -2.14 9.08 -8.20
C PHE A 223 -0.82 8.41 -8.55
N ILE A 224 -0.70 7.88 -9.79
CA ILE A 224 0.51 7.19 -10.23
C ILE A 224 1.71 8.15 -10.26
N GLU A 225 1.55 9.37 -10.79
CA GLU A 225 2.66 10.33 -10.88
C GLU A 225 3.12 10.82 -9.50
N LEU A 226 2.19 11.08 -8.59
CA LEU A 226 2.52 11.44 -7.22
C LEU A 226 3.16 10.27 -6.47
N TRP A 227 2.73 9.03 -6.73
CA TRP A 227 3.37 7.85 -6.16
C TRP A 227 4.82 7.69 -6.63
N LYS A 228 5.09 7.86 -7.93
CA LYS A 228 6.47 7.82 -8.46
C LYS A 228 7.37 8.84 -7.75
N ARG A 229 6.88 10.08 -7.55
CA ARG A 229 7.60 11.12 -6.79
C ARG A 229 7.79 10.74 -5.32
N ARG A 230 6.77 10.17 -4.67
CA ARG A 230 6.88 9.72 -3.28
C ARG A 230 7.87 8.58 -3.13
N GLN A 231 7.87 7.63 -4.06
CA GLN A 231 8.79 6.50 -4.09
C GLN A 231 10.23 6.95 -4.27
N SER A 232 10.51 7.94 -5.13
CA SER A 232 11.87 8.46 -5.32
C SER A 232 12.41 9.13 -4.05
N VAL A 233 11.57 9.91 -3.36
CA VAL A 233 11.94 10.54 -2.07
C VAL A 233 12.25 9.47 -1.02
N LEU A 234 11.37 8.48 -0.87
CA LEU A 234 11.60 7.40 0.12
C LEU A 234 12.87 6.59 -0.20
N ARG A 235 13.17 6.34 -1.48
CA ARG A 235 14.40 5.66 -1.88
C ARG A 235 15.63 6.48 -1.53
N TYR A 236 15.60 7.79 -1.75
CA TYR A 236 16.70 8.69 -1.38
C TYR A 236 16.88 8.73 0.14
N ASP A 237 15.79 8.94 0.88
CA ASP A 237 15.82 9.04 2.34
C ASP A 237 16.33 7.76 3.00
N TRP A 238 15.99 6.58 2.48
CA TRP A 238 16.39 5.30 3.10
C TRP A 238 17.81 4.86 2.78
N VAL A 239 18.41 5.40 1.72
CA VAL A 239 19.82 5.15 1.37
C VAL A 239 20.74 6.10 2.15
N ASN A 240 20.30 7.35 2.38
CA ASN A 240 21.15 8.40 2.97
C ASN A 240 20.94 8.62 4.48
N ASN A 241 20.00 7.90 5.10
CA ASN A 241 19.63 8.03 6.52
C ASN A 241 19.63 6.67 7.22
#